data_AF-A0A354Y8J8-F1
#
_entry.id   AF-A0A354Y8J8-F1
#
_cell.length_a   1.000
_cell.length_b   1.000
_cell.length_c   1.000
_cell.angle_alpha   90.00
_cell.angle_beta   90.00
_cell.angle_gamma   90.00
#
_symmetry.space_group_name_H-M   'P 1'
#
loop_
_entity.id
_entity.type
_entity.pdbx_description
1 polymer ?
#
loop_
_entity_poly.entity_id
_entity_poly.type
_entity_poly.pdbx_seq_one_letter_code
_entity_poly.pdbx_strand_id
1 'polypeptide(L)'
;MGEKSAVAGVSARWPARLWVVRHGQSAGNVARDRAEAEGVTLIELEHRDADVPLSELGQRQSQALAAWVDRKSGSAGMPRP
;
A
#
# COMPACT_ATOMS: atom_id res chain seq x y z
N MET A 1 -48.90 -9.80 9.34
CA MET A 1 -47.71 -9.74 10.24
C MET A 1 -46.51 -9.47 9.35
N GLY A 2 -46.13 -8.20 9.18
CA GLY A 2 -45.03 -7.82 8.28
C GLY A 2 -43.74 -7.71 9.07
N GLU A 3 -42.74 -8.49 8.71
CA GLU A 3 -41.37 -8.33 9.21
C GLU A 3 -40.85 -6.95 8.79
N LYS A 4 -40.82 -6.02 9.75
CA LYS A 4 -39.99 -4.82 9.63
C LYS A 4 -38.55 -5.28 9.83
N SER A 5 -37.87 -5.55 8.71
CA SER A 5 -36.44 -5.83 8.68
C SER A 5 -35.70 -4.66 9.35
N ALA A 6 -34.98 -4.96 10.43
CA ALA A 6 -34.31 -4.00 11.31
C ALA A 6 -33.06 -3.33 10.69
N VAL A 7 -32.97 -3.29 9.36
CA VAL A 7 -31.84 -2.67 8.63
C VAL A 7 -32.24 -1.33 8.01
N ALA A 8 -33.31 -0.69 8.48
CA ALA A 8 -33.63 0.70 8.16
C ALA A 8 -32.98 1.61 9.20
N GLY A 9 -31.65 1.77 9.16
CA GLY A 9 -31.01 2.54 10.24
C GLY A 9 -29.53 2.86 10.16
N VAL A 10 -28.81 2.55 9.08
CA VAL A 10 -27.55 3.23 8.74
C VAL A 10 -27.46 3.20 7.23
N SER A 11 -27.69 4.31 6.56
CA SER A 11 -27.16 4.49 5.19
C SER A 11 -25.66 4.38 5.33
N ALA A 12 -25.09 3.21 5.08
CA ALA A 12 -23.65 2.98 5.24
C ALA A 12 -22.93 4.02 4.38
N ARG A 13 -22.29 4.98 5.05
CA ARG A 13 -21.68 6.14 4.42
C ARG A 13 -20.32 5.70 3.87
N TRP A 14 -20.35 4.93 2.80
CA TRP A 14 -19.17 4.40 2.13
C TRP A 14 -18.40 5.54 1.45
N PRO A 15 -17.06 5.43 1.38
CA PRO A 15 -16.27 6.41 0.65
C PRO A 15 -16.62 6.36 -0.84
N ALA A 16 -16.75 7.53 -1.47
CA ALA A 16 -16.97 7.64 -2.91
C ALA A 16 -15.76 7.14 -3.74
N ARG A 17 -14.59 7.01 -3.11
CA ARG A 17 -13.35 6.52 -3.74
C ARG A 17 -12.42 5.91 -2.70
N LEU A 18 -11.80 4.79 -3.05
CA LEU A 18 -10.73 4.15 -2.29
C LEU A 18 -9.47 4.09 -3.16
N TRP A 19 -8.32 4.42 -2.57
CA TRP A 19 -7.01 4.29 -3.21
C TRP A 19 -6.24 3.17 -2.54
N VAL A 20 -5.77 2.21 -3.32
CA VAL A 20 -4.92 1.13 -2.85
C VAL A 20 -3.55 1.31 -3.49
N VAL A 21 -2.52 1.36 -2.66
CA VAL A 21 -1.15 1.60 -3.08
C VAL A 21 -0.30 0.44 -2.61
N ARG A 22 0.51 -0.12 -3.52
CA ARG A 22 1.54 -1.09 -3.15
C ARG A 22 2.72 -0.35 -2.52
N HIS A 23 3.28 -0.90 -1.45
CA HIS A 23 4.52 -0.37 -0.86
C HIS A 23 5.68 -0.38 -1.88
N GLY A 24 6.66 0.50 -1.69
CA GLY A 24 7.90 0.50 -2.48
C GLY A 24 8.74 -0.75 -2.23
N GLN A 25 9.84 -0.93 -2.98
CA GLN A 25 10.75 -2.07 -2.80
C GLN A 25 11.21 -2.18 -1.33
N SER A 26 11.04 -3.35 -0.72
CA SER A 26 11.52 -3.62 0.63
C SER A 26 12.92 -4.25 0.62
N ALA A 27 13.60 -4.21 1.76
CA ALA A 27 14.85 -4.95 1.96
C ALA A 27 14.66 -6.46 1.69
N GLY A 28 13.49 -7.01 2.02
CA GLY A 28 13.16 -8.40 1.73
C GLY A 28 12.95 -8.69 0.25
N ASN A 29 12.44 -7.74 -0.55
CA ASN A 29 12.43 -7.90 -2.00
C ASN A 29 13.86 -7.96 -2.55
N VAL A 30 14.75 -7.09 -2.06
CA VAL A 30 16.17 -7.11 -2.46
C VAL A 30 16.84 -8.42 -2.08
N ALA A 31 16.61 -8.92 -0.86
CA ALA A 31 17.16 -10.21 -0.40
C ALA A 31 16.66 -11.37 -1.25
N ARG A 32 15.37 -11.40 -1.60
CA ARG A 32 14.78 -12.41 -2.48
C ARG A 32 15.36 -12.35 -3.89
N ASP A 33 15.41 -11.16 -4.49
CA ASP A 33 15.94 -11.02 -5.85
C ASP A 33 17.42 -11.45 -5.91
N ARG A 34 18.19 -11.24 -4.82
CA ARG A 34 19.56 -11.76 -4.68
C ARG A 34 19.58 -13.29 -4.55
N ALA A 35 18.76 -13.87 -3.69
CA ALA A 35 18.68 -15.31 -3.51
C ALA A 35 18.29 -16.03 -4.82
N GLU A 36 17.34 -15.47 -5.56
CA GLU A 36 16.95 -15.95 -6.89
C GLU A 36 18.12 -15.91 -7.88
N ALA A 37 18.89 -14.81 -7.91
CA ALA A 37 20.06 -14.68 -8.77
C ALA A 37 21.21 -15.64 -8.41
N GLU A 38 21.37 -15.96 -7.13
CA GLU A 38 22.37 -16.89 -6.62
C GLU A 38 21.88 -18.36 -6.62
N GLY A 39 20.62 -18.62 -6.99
CA GLY A 39 20.01 -19.95 -7.02
C GLY A 39 19.75 -20.55 -5.63
N VAL A 40 19.64 -19.71 -4.60
CA VAL A 40 19.43 -20.11 -3.20
C VAL A 40 17.96 -19.94 -2.85
N THR A 41 17.39 -20.90 -2.11
CA THR A 41 15.95 -20.93 -1.79
C THR A 41 15.58 -20.22 -0.48
N LEU A 42 16.57 -19.75 0.28
CA LEU A 42 16.39 -19.11 1.57
C LEU A 42 16.79 -17.63 1.50
N ILE A 43 15.96 -16.78 2.10
CA ILE A 43 16.27 -15.37 2.30
C ILE A 43 16.50 -15.15 3.80
N GLU A 44 17.63 -14.54 4.14
CA GLU A 44 17.89 -14.10 5.50
C GLU A 44 17.17 -12.76 5.72
N LEU A 45 16.17 -12.76 6.62
CA LEU A 45 15.47 -11.56 7.05
C LEU A 45 15.65 -11.41 8.56
N GLU A 46 16.17 -10.26 8.98
CA GLU A 46 16.35 -9.92 10.39
C GLU A 46 15.01 -9.56 11.08
N HIS A 47 13.99 -9.22 10.29
CA HIS A 47 12.68 -8.77 10.77
C HIS A 47 11.57 -9.70 10.32
N ARG A 48 10.44 -9.67 11.04
CA ARG A 48 9.20 -10.30 10.56
C ARG A 48 8.80 -9.66 9.24
N ASP A 49 8.18 -10.41 8.33
CA ASP A 49 7.76 -9.91 7.00
C ASP A 49 7.01 -8.56 7.04
N ALA A 50 6.14 -8.37 8.04
CA ALA A 50 5.37 -7.14 8.21
C ALA A 50 6.21 -5.93 8.65
N ASP A 51 7.37 -6.16 9.25
CA ASP A 51 8.25 -5.15 9.83
C ASP A 51 9.47 -4.85 8.93
N VAL A 52 9.58 -5.49 7.75
CA VAL A 52 10.70 -5.31 6.83
C VAL A 52 10.70 -3.88 6.27
N PRO A 53 11.79 -3.11 6.45
CA PRO A 53 11.86 -1.73 6.01
C PRO A 53 11.93 -1.62 4.48
N LEU A 54 11.57 -0.43 3.96
CA LEU A 54 11.83 -0.06 2.58
C LEU A 54 13.33 0.02 2.30
N SER A 55 13.77 -0.44 1.13
CA SER A 55 15.11 -0.15 0.63
C SER A 55 15.25 1.35 0.36
N GLU A 56 16.47 1.84 0.15
CA GLU A 56 16.67 3.23 -0.28
C GLU A 56 15.90 3.56 -1.57
N LEU A 57 15.84 2.59 -2.51
CA LEU A 57 15.02 2.73 -3.71
C LEU A 57 13.53 2.79 -3.36
N GLY A 58 13.05 1.92 -2.46
CA GLY A 58 11.67 1.93 -1.98
C GLY A 58 11.28 3.27 -1.35
N GLN A 59 12.18 3.89 -0.58
CA GLN A 59 11.96 5.23 -0.02
C GLN A 59 11.82 6.29 -1.12
N ARG A 60 12.70 6.27 -2.14
CA ARG A 60 12.60 7.17 -3.31
C ARG A 60 11.32 6.95 -4.10
N GLN A 61 10.86 5.69 -4.25
CA GLN A 61 9.58 5.37 -4.90
C GLN A 61 8.41 5.99 -4.14
N SER A 62 8.38 5.88 -2.81
CA SER A 62 7.36 6.50 -1.97
C SER A 62 7.37 8.03 -2.07
N GLN A 63 8.54 8.66 -2.11
CA GLN A 63 8.68 10.11 -2.32
C GLN A 63 8.19 10.54 -3.71
N ALA A 64 8.51 9.77 -4.75
CA ALA A 64 8.04 10.04 -6.11
C ALA A 64 6.51 9.94 -6.21
N LEU A 65 5.90 8.98 -5.50
CA LEU A 65 4.46 8.87 -5.39
C LEU A 65 3.85 10.09 -4.70
N ALA A 66 4.42 10.52 -3.57
CA ALA A 66 3.96 11.72 -2.86
C ALA A 66 3.99 12.95 -3.77
N ALA A 67 5.11 13.17 -4.47
CA ALA A 67 5.24 14.28 -5.42
C ALA A 67 4.23 14.18 -6.58
N TRP A 68 3.90 12.98 -7.05
CA TRP A 68 2.88 12.78 -8.09
C TRP A 68 1.48 13.10 -7.56
N VAL A 69 1.15 12.66 -6.34
CA VAL A 69 -0.11 12.96 -5.66
C VAL A 69 -0.28 14.48 -5.53
N ASP A 70 0.74 15.19 -5.05
CA ASP A 70 0.68 16.64 -4.87
C ASP A 70 0.42 17.38 -6.18
N ARG A 71 1.06 16.96 -7.28
CA ARG A 71 0.79 17.52 -8.61
C ARG A 71 -0.64 17.26 -9.08
N LYS A 72 -1.20 16.08 -8.80
CA LYS A 72 -2.58 15.72 -9.18
C LYS A 72 -3.64 16.43 -8.34
N SER A 73 -3.32 16.84 -7.12
CA SER A 73 -4.22 17.59 -6.23
C SER A 73 -4.58 19.00 -6.76
N GLY A 74 -3.91 19.48 -7.81
CA GLY A 74 -4.26 20.71 -8.54
C GLY A 74 -5.24 20.54 -9.71
N SER A 75 -5.46 19.31 -10.21
CA SER A 75 -6.37 19.02 -11.32
C SER A 75 -7.23 17.78 -10.99
N ALA A 76 -8.30 17.98 -10.22
CA ALA A 76 -9.36 17.01 -9.94
C ALA A 76 -8.89 15.53 -9.73
N GLY A 77 -8.57 15.12 -8.50
CA GLY A 77 -8.47 13.68 -8.25
C GLY A 77 -8.08 13.19 -6.87
N MET A 78 -7.12 13.83 -6.19
CA MET A 78 -6.59 13.33 -4.92
C MET A 78 -6.81 14.35 -3.78
N PRO A 79 -7.41 13.97 -2.64
CA PRO A 79 -7.46 14.82 -1.46
C PRO A 79 -6.05 14.98 -0.87
N ARG A 80 -5.72 16.18 -0.38
CA ARG A 80 -4.52 16.40 0.43
C ARG A 80 -4.65 15.63 1.77
N PRO A 81 -3.55 15.05 2.29
CA PRO A 81 -3.56 14.43 3.62
C PRO A 81 -3.89 15.45 4.72
#